data_AF-A0A212PDJ9-F1
#
_entry.id   AF-A0A212PDJ9-F1
#
_cell.length_a   1.000
_cell.length_b   1.000
_cell.length_c   1.000
_cell.angle_alpha   90.00
_cell.angle_beta   90.00
_cell.angle_gamma   90.00
#
_symmetry.space_group_name_H-M   'P 1'
#
loop_
_entity.id
_entity.type
_entity.pdbx_description
1 polymer ?
#
loop_
_entity_poly.entity_id
_entity_poly.type
_entity_poly.pdbx_seq_one_letter_code
_entity_poly.pdbx_strand_id
1 'polypeptide(L)'
;MQRKASISILLLTLFLPGLCSFPSSVVAGTTGTTFYLDAAIIEFDAVATARTIDLLLPAGVKPGSLRLKPAGRQVIEMVEFLPMPRSKEREQEAARLSERRGHLSDRLKALEAREEIFRSAAKSQSGKAPRKTKGNPEPLATIRQGTEFAIAQLEEVYRARRKAETELKGVEAQLARLGGEAEKKGQRVRIRLSGKGGKIRGSYIRTDLAWTPRYDFRLSGNGNADVAVRATLPDFKDTGSWTVVPATISDSASTSFPVISPDRPVAAYLLPVEKEAYLPGARSHLSFTVTNTGQTGFPPGEATCYRQGEYVGTLSFPGLLPGESSTISAGR
;
A
#
# COMPACT_ATOMS: atom_id res chain seq x y z
N MET A 1 60.24 51.59 28.61
CA MET A 1 61.06 50.38 28.35
C MET A 1 60.09 49.20 28.27
N GLN A 2 59.98 48.37 27.25
CA GLN A 2 60.75 48.11 26.04
C GLN A 2 59.76 47.49 25.02
N ARG A 3 59.81 47.94 23.77
CA ARG A 3 58.93 47.51 22.67
C ARG A 3 59.22 46.06 22.26
N LYS A 4 58.19 45.27 21.98
CA LYS A 4 58.28 44.14 21.03
C LYS A 4 57.12 44.21 20.04
N ALA A 5 57.48 44.49 18.80
CA ALA A 5 56.65 44.36 17.61
C ALA A 5 57.06 43.07 16.88
N SER A 6 56.07 42.34 16.36
CA SER A 6 56.18 41.27 15.34
C SER A 6 54.75 41.09 14.81
N ILE A 7 54.35 41.74 13.72
CA ILE A 7 54.56 41.40 12.29
C ILE A 7 53.93 40.06 11.89
N SER A 8 52.91 40.19 11.04
CA SER A 8 52.41 39.29 9.99
C SER A 8 51.89 37.89 10.36
N ILE A 9 50.61 37.65 10.09
CA ILE A 9 50.12 37.02 8.84
C ILE A 9 48.61 37.27 8.76
N LEU A 10 48.20 38.11 7.81
CA LEU A 10 46.80 38.35 7.47
C LEU A 10 46.36 37.26 6.47
N LEU A 11 45.88 36.13 6.97
CA LEU A 11 45.31 35.08 6.12
C LEU A 11 43.84 35.43 5.83
N LEU A 12 43.62 36.13 4.71
CA LEU A 12 42.31 36.42 4.14
C LEU A 12 41.66 35.11 3.65
N THR A 13 40.95 34.42 4.55
CA THR A 13 40.12 33.27 4.19
C THR A 13 38.76 33.79 3.70
N LEU A 14 38.70 33.98 2.38
CA LEU A 14 37.48 34.24 1.62
C LEU A 14 36.63 32.96 1.63
N PHE A 15 35.92 32.71 2.74
CA PHE A 15 34.91 31.66 2.84
C PHE A 15 33.69 32.14 2.05
N LEU A 16 33.56 31.73 0.78
CA LEU A 16 32.29 31.74 0.07
C LEU A 16 31.40 30.66 0.71
N PRO A 17 30.31 30.99 1.44
CA PRO A 17 29.29 29.99 1.70
C PRO A 17 28.56 29.77 0.37
N GLY A 18 28.98 28.73 -0.36
CA GLY A 18 28.16 28.13 -1.39
C GLY A 18 26.87 27.64 -0.74
N LEU A 19 25.85 28.50 -0.76
CA LEU A 19 24.47 28.21 -0.41
C LEU A 19 23.96 27.11 -1.33
N CYS A 20 24.29 25.85 -1.00
CA CYS A 20 23.52 24.71 -1.46
C CYS A 20 22.15 24.80 -0.79
N SER A 21 21.24 25.58 -1.39
CA SER A 21 19.83 25.53 -1.06
C SER A 21 19.31 24.14 -1.42
N PHE A 22 19.33 23.24 -0.43
CA PHE A 22 18.57 22.01 -0.53
C PHE A 22 17.10 22.38 -0.76
N PRO A 23 16.39 21.74 -1.71
CA PRO A 23 14.97 21.97 -1.89
C PRO A 23 14.25 21.48 -0.63
N SER A 24 13.80 22.42 0.19
CA SER A 24 12.95 22.12 1.35
C SER A 24 11.67 21.49 0.83
N SER A 25 11.45 20.22 1.17
CA SER A 25 10.17 19.56 0.94
C SER A 25 9.15 20.19 1.87
N VAL A 26 8.07 20.73 1.31
CA VAL A 26 6.99 21.32 2.12
C VAL A 26 6.03 20.19 2.47
N VAL A 27 5.83 19.94 3.76
CA VAL A 27 4.74 19.08 4.23
C VAL A 27 3.46 19.87 4.04
N ALA A 28 2.59 19.41 3.14
CA ALA A 28 1.27 19.99 2.98
C ALA A 28 0.45 19.74 4.26
N GLY A 29 -0.19 20.79 4.79
CA GLY A 29 -1.11 20.64 5.90
C GLY A 29 -2.45 20.16 5.38
N THR A 30 -2.94 19.03 5.89
CA THR A 30 -4.28 18.55 5.54
C THR A 30 -5.32 19.50 6.11
N THR A 31 -6.28 19.87 5.28
CA THR A 31 -7.37 20.79 5.63
C THR A 31 -8.64 20.02 5.96
N GLY A 32 -8.91 18.94 5.24
CA GLY A 32 -10.08 18.11 5.45
C GLY A 32 -9.94 16.74 4.82
N THR A 33 -10.65 15.78 5.38
CA THR A 33 -10.72 14.41 4.90
C THR A 33 -12.17 13.98 4.79
N THR A 34 -12.57 13.54 3.60
CA THR A 34 -13.90 12.97 3.35
C THR A 34 -13.79 11.48 3.09
N PHE A 35 -14.30 10.66 4.00
CA PHE A 35 -14.33 9.21 3.87
C PHE A 35 -15.60 8.75 3.14
N TYR A 36 -15.41 7.89 2.16
CA TYR A 36 -16.43 7.11 1.45
C TYR A 36 -16.34 5.65 1.90
N LEU A 37 -17.28 4.82 1.47
CA LEU A 37 -17.29 3.40 1.81
C LEU A 37 -16.15 2.61 1.15
N ASP A 38 -15.53 3.15 0.11
CA ASP A 38 -14.49 2.49 -0.70
C ASP A 38 -13.18 3.29 -0.83
N ALA A 39 -13.17 4.55 -0.40
CA ALA A 39 -12.02 5.46 -0.54
C ALA A 39 -12.11 6.65 0.40
N ALA A 40 -11.07 7.47 0.47
CA ALA A 40 -11.09 8.78 1.11
C ALA A 40 -10.54 9.85 0.18
N ILE A 41 -11.16 11.02 0.18
CA ILE A 41 -10.65 12.23 -0.46
C ILE A 41 -9.90 13.03 0.60
N ILE A 42 -8.62 13.26 0.38
CA ILE A 42 -7.78 14.09 1.24
C ILE A 42 -7.63 15.46 0.58
N GLU A 43 -8.00 16.52 1.30
CA GLU A 43 -7.81 17.91 0.88
C GLU A 43 -6.67 18.54 1.68
N PHE A 44 -5.79 19.28 0.99
CA PHE A 44 -4.62 19.87 1.61
C PHE A 44 -4.32 21.25 1.03
N ASP A 45 -3.69 22.08 1.84
CA ASP A 45 -3.12 23.35 1.41
C ASP A 45 -1.58 23.28 1.48
N ALA A 46 -0.92 23.72 0.40
CA ALA A 46 0.53 23.79 0.29
C ALA A 46 0.96 25.22 -0.04
N VAL A 47 2.02 25.68 0.62
CA VAL A 47 2.57 27.04 0.41
C VAL A 47 3.91 26.93 -0.30
N ALA A 48 4.03 27.59 -1.44
CA ALA A 48 5.30 27.75 -2.15
C ALA A 48 6.08 28.91 -1.55
N THR A 49 7.35 28.68 -1.21
CA THR A 49 8.32 29.75 -0.92
C THR A 49 9.13 30.11 -2.17
N ALA A 50 9.35 29.13 -3.05
CA ALA A 50 10.01 29.28 -4.34
C ALA A 50 9.00 29.19 -5.50
N ARG A 51 9.50 29.23 -6.75
CA ARG A 51 8.71 28.95 -7.96
C ARG A 51 8.31 27.48 -8.09
N THR A 52 8.92 26.61 -7.30
CA THR A 52 8.72 25.16 -7.33
C THR A 52 8.25 24.67 -5.97
N ILE A 53 7.29 23.75 -5.96
CA ILE A 53 6.85 23.00 -4.79
C ILE A 53 7.13 21.53 -5.03
N ASP A 54 7.83 20.88 -4.10
CA ASP A 54 7.96 19.43 -4.07
C ASP A 54 6.99 18.89 -3.00
N LEU A 55 5.94 18.20 -3.45
CA LEU A 55 4.91 17.56 -2.62
C LEU A 55 5.21 16.07 -2.51
N LEU A 56 5.06 15.52 -1.31
CA LEU A 56 5.12 14.08 -1.06
C LEU A 56 3.70 13.53 -0.92
N LEU A 57 3.28 12.72 -1.89
CA LEU A 57 2.05 11.96 -1.82
C LEU A 57 2.30 10.65 -1.08
N PRO A 58 1.44 10.25 -0.12
CA PRO A 58 1.57 8.98 0.56
C PRO A 58 1.33 7.80 -0.39
N ALA A 59 1.63 6.58 0.07
CA ALA A 59 1.18 5.39 -0.64
C ALA A 59 -0.34 5.24 -0.61
N GLY A 60 -0.89 4.43 -1.52
CA GLY A 60 -2.33 4.19 -1.64
C GLY A 60 -3.08 5.30 -2.38
N VAL A 61 -2.39 6.34 -2.86
CA VAL A 61 -3.00 7.38 -3.71
C VAL A 61 -3.37 6.79 -5.07
N LYS A 62 -4.64 6.96 -5.47
CA LYS A 62 -5.15 6.50 -6.77
C LYS A 62 -4.44 7.26 -7.90
N PRO A 63 -3.83 6.57 -8.88
CA PRO A 63 -3.21 7.22 -10.04
C PRO A 63 -4.17 8.16 -10.75
N GLY A 64 -3.69 9.36 -11.11
CA GLY A 64 -4.51 10.36 -11.79
C GLY A 64 -5.59 11.03 -10.94
N SER A 65 -5.67 10.77 -9.63
CA SER A 65 -6.66 11.41 -8.74
C SER A 65 -6.26 12.80 -8.26
N LEU A 66 -4.98 13.17 -8.39
CA LEU A 66 -4.49 14.46 -7.93
C LEU A 66 -5.21 15.60 -8.67
N ARG A 67 -5.80 16.53 -7.92
CA ARG A 67 -6.38 17.78 -8.39
C ARG A 67 -5.66 18.91 -7.69
N LEU A 68 -5.26 19.91 -8.45
CA LEU A 68 -4.53 21.07 -7.94
C LEU A 68 -5.22 22.34 -8.43
N LYS A 69 -5.44 23.28 -7.51
CA LYS A 69 -6.00 24.58 -7.80
C LYS A 69 -5.12 25.66 -7.16
N PRO A 70 -4.62 26.64 -7.94
CA PRO A 70 -3.90 27.76 -7.36
C PRO A 70 -4.87 28.60 -6.51
N ALA A 71 -4.43 28.96 -5.30
CA ALA A 71 -5.13 29.89 -4.43
C ALA A 71 -4.48 31.27 -4.59
N GLY A 72 -4.97 32.05 -5.57
CA GLY A 72 -4.48 33.40 -5.85
C GLY A 72 -4.37 33.70 -7.35
N ARG A 73 -3.46 34.63 -7.71
CA ARG A 73 -3.23 35.08 -9.11
C ARG A 73 -2.22 34.23 -9.89
N GLN A 74 -1.78 33.11 -9.31
CA GLN A 74 -0.72 32.30 -9.90
C GLN A 74 -1.29 31.22 -10.82
N VAL A 75 -0.49 30.82 -11.79
CA VAL A 75 -0.83 29.75 -12.72
C VAL A 75 0.12 28.58 -12.48
N ILE A 76 -0.43 27.37 -12.53
CA ILE A 76 0.37 26.14 -12.51
C ILE A 76 0.92 25.96 -13.92
N GLU A 77 2.23 26.08 -14.08
CA GLU A 77 2.90 25.94 -15.37
C GLU A 77 3.20 24.47 -15.69
N MET A 78 3.57 23.70 -14.67
CA MET A 78 4.02 22.32 -14.86
C MET A 78 3.73 21.48 -13.62
N VAL A 79 3.34 20.23 -13.85
CA VAL A 79 3.19 19.19 -12.83
C VAL A 79 3.95 17.98 -13.31
N GLU A 80 4.97 17.58 -12.56
CA GLU A 80 5.83 16.45 -12.88
C GLU A 80 5.78 15.40 -11.76
N PHE A 81 5.52 14.16 -12.13
CA PHE A 81 5.47 13.04 -11.21
C PHE A 81 6.84 12.36 -11.18
N LEU A 82 7.53 12.47 -10.05
CA LEU A 82 8.86 11.92 -9.85
C LEU A 82 8.81 10.69 -8.93
N PRO A 83 9.59 9.63 -9.22
CA PRO A 83 9.74 8.53 -8.27
C PRO A 83 10.31 9.06 -6.95
N MET A 84 9.87 8.46 -5.84
CA MET A 84 10.44 8.75 -4.52
C MET A 84 11.93 8.41 -4.53
N PRO A 85 12.82 9.33 -4.09
CA PRO A 85 14.23 9.02 -3.98
C PRO A 85 14.41 7.84 -3.02
N ARG A 86 15.05 6.77 -3.50
CA ARG A 86 15.42 5.64 -2.65
C ARG A 86 16.52 6.14 -1.71
N SER A 87 16.57 5.62 -0.48
CA SER A 87 17.71 5.94 0.38
C SER A 87 18.99 5.42 -0.28
N LYS A 88 20.10 6.14 -0.15
CA LYS A 88 21.39 5.76 -0.74
C LYS A 88 21.80 4.32 -0.38
N GLU A 89 21.52 3.89 0.85
CA GLU A 89 21.72 2.51 1.31
C GLU A 89 20.89 1.49 0.52
N ARG A 90 19.61 1.79 0.26
CA ARG A 90 18.72 0.93 -0.53
C ARG A 90 19.09 0.89 -2.00
N GLU A 91 19.60 2.00 -2.55
CA GLU A 91 20.13 2.02 -3.91
C GLU A 91 21.36 1.13 -4.04
N GLN A 92 22.29 1.23 -3.08
CA GLN A 92 23.47 0.36 -3.03
C GLN A 92 23.09 -1.12 -2.85
N GLU A 93 22.14 -1.43 -1.98
CA GLU A 93 21.65 -2.79 -1.79
C GLU A 93 20.97 -3.33 -3.05
N ALA A 94 20.11 -2.54 -3.69
CA ALA A 94 19.47 -2.92 -4.94
C ALA A 94 20.49 -3.13 -6.08
N ALA A 95 21.52 -2.28 -6.16
CA ALA A 95 22.61 -2.44 -7.13
C ALA A 95 23.39 -3.74 -6.88
N ARG A 96 23.77 -4.03 -5.63
CA ARG A 96 24.46 -5.26 -5.24
C ARG A 96 23.63 -6.51 -5.55
N LEU A 97 22.32 -6.48 -5.28
CA LEU A 97 21.42 -7.60 -5.60
C LEU A 97 21.25 -7.79 -7.11
N SER A 98 21.17 -6.70 -7.87
CA SER A 98 21.10 -6.75 -9.34
C SER A 98 22.36 -7.34 -9.95
N GLU A 99 23.54 -6.96 -9.44
CA GLU A 99 24.83 -7.54 -9.84
C GLU A 99 24.89 -9.04 -9.51
N ARG A 100 24.48 -9.43 -8.28
CA ARG A 100 24.42 -10.85 -7.88
C ARG A 100 23.48 -11.66 -8.76
N ARG A 101 22.33 -11.11 -9.14
CA ARG A 101 21.40 -11.73 -10.10
C ARG A 101 22.08 -11.98 -11.45
N GLY A 102 22.82 -10.99 -11.95
CA GLY A 102 23.61 -11.12 -13.18
C GLY A 102 24.59 -12.28 -13.09
N HIS A 103 25.43 -12.31 -12.05
CA HIS A 103 26.40 -13.38 -11.84
C HIS A 103 25.76 -14.78 -11.70
N LEU A 104 24.65 -14.91 -10.98
CA LEU A 104 23.94 -16.18 -10.86
C LEU A 104 23.32 -16.63 -12.19
N SER A 105 22.80 -15.70 -12.99
CA SER A 105 22.29 -15.98 -14.33
C SER A 105 23.38 -16.48 -15.27
N ASP A 106 24.54 -15.82 -15.29
CA ASP A 106 25.68 -16.25 -16.10
C ASP A 106 26.22 -17.60 -15.65
N ARG A 107 26.26 -17.84 -14.33
CA ARG A 107 26.63 -19.15 -13.78
C ARG A 107 25.66 -20.26 -14.20
N LEU A 108 24.36 -19.98 -14.25
CA LEU A 108 23.37 -20.96 -14.73
C LEU A 108 23.59 -21.30 -16.20
N LYS A 109 23.85 -20.31 -17.06
CA LYS A 109 24.20 -20.54 -18.47
C LYS A 109 25.47 -21.38 -18.62
N ALA A 110 26.50 -21.11 -17.81
CA ALA A 110 27.73 -21.91 -17.82
C ALA A 110 27.50 -23.36 -17.36
N LEU A 111 26.65 -23.57 -16.35
CA LEU A 111 26.28 -24.91 -15.89
C LEU A 111 25.44 -25.66 -16.93
N GLU A 112 24.55 -24.98 -17.64
CA GLU A 112 23.76 -25.54 -18.74
C GLU A 112 24.64 -26.00 -19.90
N ALA A 113 25.62 -25.18 -20.31
CA ALA A 113 26.61 -25.57 -21.31
C ALA A 113 27.45 -26.78 -20.85
N ARG A 114 27.85 -26.82 -19.56
CA ARG A 114 28.59 -27.96 -18.99
C ARG A 114 27.75 -29.24 -18.94
N GLU A 115 26.46 -29.12 -18.65
CA GLU A 115 25.50 -30.22 -18.71
C GLU A 115 25.42 -30.80 -20.13
N GLU A 116 25.35 -29.95 -21.15
CA GLU A 116 25.33 -30.37 -22.56
C GLU A 116 26.62 -31.09 -22.99
N ILE A 117 27.79 -30.58 -22.59
CA ILE A 117 29.09 -31.21 -22.85
C ILE A 117 29.16 -32.62 -22.22
N PHE A 118 28.77 -32.77 -20.94
CA PHE A 118 28.83 -34.08 -20.31
C PHE A 118 27.75 -35.04 -20.81
N ARG A 119 26.56 -34.54 -21.14
CA ARG A 119 25.50 -35.33 -21.77
C ARG A 119 25.93 -35.87 -23.13
N SER A 120 26.58 -35.03 -23.95
CA SER A 120 27.11 -35.46 -25.25
C SER A 120 28.28 -36.42 -25.10
N ALA A 121 29.17 -36.21 -24.12
CA ALA A 121 30.26 -37.13 -23.80
C ALA A 121 29.75 -38.52 -23.35
N ALA A 122 28.75 -38.58 -22.46
CA ALA A 122 28.15 -39.83 -22.01
C ALA A 122 27.51 -40.61 -23.17
N LYS A 123 26.77 -39.93 -24.06
CA LYS A 123 26.19 -40.53 -25.27
C LYS A 123 27.26 -41.06 -26.23
N SER A 124 28.33 -40.28 -26.45
CA SER A 124 29.43 -40.63 -27.36
C SER A 124 30.23 -41.85 -26.90
N GLN A 125 30.39 -42.05 -25.58
CA GLN A 125 31.08 -43.21 -25.02
C GLN A 125 30.23 -44.48 -25.04
N SER A 126 28.90 -44.37 -24.88
CA SER A 126 27.99 -45.52 -24.91
C SER A 126 27.80 -46.13 -26.31
N GLY A 127 27.99 -45.36 -27.39
CA GLY A 127 27.74 -45.81 -28.76
C GLY A 127 28.93 -46.45 -29.50
N LYS A 128 30.14 -46.47 -28.91
CA LYS A 128 31.34 -47.02 -29.56
C LYS A 128 31.51 -48.51 -29.22
N ALA A 129 31.52 -49.37 -30.25
CA ALA A 129 31.80 -50.79 -30.09
C ALA A 129 33.19 -51.02 -29.45
N PRO A 130 33.29 -51.70 -28.29
CA PRO A 130 34.57 -51.92 -27.61
C PRO A 130 35.50 -52.76 -28.49
N ARG A 131 36.67 -52.24 -28.85
CA ARG A 131 37.71 -53.01 -29.56
C ARG A 131 38.92 -53.19 -28.66
N LYS A 132 39.35 -54.43 -28.47
CA LYS A 132 40.61 -54.74 -27.80
C LYS A 132 41.76 -54.20 -28.66
N THR A 133 42.58 -53.33 -28.09
CA THR A 133 43.80 -52.84 -28.74
C THR A 133 45.00 -53.13 -27.86
N LYS A 134 46.20 -53.13 -28.43
CA LYS A 134 47.45 -53.37 -27.69
C LYS A 134 47.67 -52.35 -26.56
N GLY A 135 47.05 -51.16 -26.63
CA GLY A 135 47.09 -50.12 -25.59
C GLY A 135 45.89 -50.08 -24.65
N ASN A 136 44.84 -50.87 -24.90
CA ASN A 136 43.69 -51.00 -23.99
C ASN A 136 43.22 -52.47 -23.95
N PRO A 137 43.80 -53.28 -23.03
CA PRO A 137 43.49 -54.70 -22.91
C PRO A 137 42.08 -54.98 -22.37
N GLU A 138 41.46 -54.01 -21.68
CA GLU A 138 40.19 -54.11 -20.95
C GLU A 138 39.21 -52.98 -21.36
N PRO A 139 38.75 -52.92 -22.64
CA PRO A 139 37.99 -51.78 -23.15
C PRO A 139 36.63 -51.59 -22.46
N LEU A 140 36.04 -52.67 -21.93
CA LEU A 140 34.79 -52.59 -21.16
C LEU A 140 34.99 -51.90 -19.79
N ALA A 141 36.12 -52.13 -19.12
CA ALA A 141 36.43 -51.49 -17.85
C ALA A 141 36.66 -49.98 -18.04
N THR A 142 37.38 -49.58 -19.09
CA THR A 142 37.60 -48.16 -19.42
C THR A 142 36.30 -47.43 -19.74
N ILE A 143 35.39 -48.05 -20.50
CA ILE A 143 34.09 -47.45 -20.84
C ILE A 143 33.24 -47.29 -19.58
N ARG A 144 33.21 -48.29 -18.68
CA ARG A 144 32.50 -48.19 -17.39
C ARG A 144 33.05 -47.06 -16.54
N GLN A 145 34.36 -46.98 -16.37
CA GLN A 145 35.00 -45.92 -15.58
C GLN A 145 34.74 -44.52 -16.16
N GLY A 146 34.80 -44.35 -17.49
CA GLY A 146 34.48 -43.08 -18.15
C GLY A 146 33.01 -42.68 -18.02
N THR A 147 32.10 -43.67 -18.04
CA THR A 147 30.66 -43.46 -17.85
C THR A 147 30.34 -43.07 -16.41
N GLU A 148 30.90 -43.79 -15.42
CA GLU A 148 30.77 -43.47 -14.00
C GLU A 148 31.31 -42.07 -13.69
N PHE A 149 32.46 -41.69 -14.26
CA PHE A 149 33.00 -40.34 -14.13
C PHE A 149 32.05 -39.28 -14.72
N ALA A 150 31.51 -39.50 -15.91
CA ALA A 150 30.57 -38.57 -16.54
C ALA A 150 29.27 -38.43 -15.74
N ILE A 151 28.75 -39.52 -15.18
CA ILE A 151 27.56 -39.50 -14.32
C ILE A 151 27.82 -38.72 -13.03
N ALA A 152 28.95 -38.97 -12.35
CA ALA A 152 29.31 -38.24 -11.14
C ALA A 152 29.45 -36.72 -11.40
N GLN A 153 30.04 -36.34 -12.54
CA GLN A 153 30.14 -34.94 -12.96
C GLN A 153 28.77 -34.33 -13.31
N LEU A 154 27.87 -35.07 -13.94
CA LEU A 154 26.50 -34.61 -14.19
C LEU A 154 25.72 -34.40 -12.89
N GLU A 155 25.86 -35.29 -11.91
CA GLU A 155 25.22 -35.12 -10.60
C GLU A 155 25.73 -33.85 -9.89
N GLU A 156 27.03 -33.57 -9.95
CA GLU A 156 27.62 -32.35 -9.42
C GLU A 156 27.03 -31.10 -10.09
N VAL A 157 26.93 -31.11 -11.43
CA VAL A 157 26.32 -30.02 -12.20
C VAL A 157 24.84 -29.83 -11.82
N TYR A 158 24.07 -30.90 -11.67
CA TYR A 158 22.67 -30.82 -11.24
C TYR A 158 22.50 -30.28 -9.82
N ARG A 159 23.40 -30.63 -8.89
CA ARG A 159 23.40 -30.06 -7.53
C ARG A 159 23.75 -28.57 -7.56
N ALA A 160 24.78 -28.19 -8.32
CA ALA A 160 25.19 -26.81 -8.48
C ALA A 160 24.11 -25.94 -9.13
N ARG A 161 23.41 -26.48 -10.14
CA ARG A 161 22.30 -25.81 -10.83
C ARG A 161 21.14 -25.56 -9.89
N ARG A 162 20.65 -26.59 -9.18
CA ARG A 162 19.56 -26.45 -8.20
C ARG A 162 19.88 -25.41 -7.12
N LYS A 163 21.13 -25.40 -6.63
CA LYS A 163 21.60 -24.38 -5.68
C LYS A 163 21.54 -22.98 -6.28
N ALA A 164 22.09 -22.78 -7.48
CA ALA A 164 22.09 -21.49 -8.16
C ALA A 164 20.66 -20.99 -8.50
N GLU A 165 19.76 -21.87 -8.93
CA GLU A 165 18.34 -21.53 -9.15
C GLU A 165 17.64 -21.09 -7.86
N THR A 166 17.93 -21.75 -6.74
CA THR A 166 17.36 -21.41 -5.43
C THR A 166 17.87 -20.04 -4.95
N GLU A 167 19.17 -19.80 -5.10
CA GLU A 167 19.76 -18.48 -4.78
C GLU A 167 19.21 -17.38 -5.68
N LEU A 168 19.02 -17.65 -6.98
CA LEU A 168 18.46 -16.68 -7.92
C LEU A 168 17.04 -16.28 -7.53
N LYS A 169 16.18 -17.26 -7.24
CA LYS A 169 14.81 -17.02 -6.74
C LYS A 169 14.83 -16.21 -5.45
N GLY A 170 15.77 -16.48 -4.54
CA GLY A 170 15.94 -15.70 -3.31
C GLY A 170 16.29 -14.24 -3.58
N VAL A 171 17.23 -13.97 -4.50
CA VAL A 171 17.62 -12.61 -4.90
C VAL A 171 16.47 -11.88 -5.60
N GLU A 172 15.71 -12.55 -6.47
CA GLU A 172 14.54 -11.98 -7.13
C GLU A 172 13.45 -11.60 -6.13
N ALA A 173 13.18 -12.45 -5.15
CA ALA A 173 12.23 -12.14 -4.07
C ALA A 173 12.69 -10.91 -3.25
N GLN A 174 14.00 -10.79 -2.98
CA GLN A 174 14.55 -9.62 -2.28
C GLN A 174 14.43 -8.33 -3.10
N LEU A 175 14.71 -8.39 -4.41
CA LEU A 175 14.52 -7.26 -5.31
C LEU A 175 13.04 -6.84 -5.40
N ALA A 176 12.12 -7.80 -5.50
CA ALA A 176 10.69 -7.54 -5.50
C ALA A 176 10.22 -6.88 -4.20
N ARG A 177 10.73 -7.35 -3.04
CA ARG A 177 10.44 -6.74 -1.74
C ARG A 177 10.95 -5.31 -1.63
N LEU A 178 12.19 -5.04 -2.05
CA LEU A 178 12.75 -3.68 -2.08
C LEU A 178 11.97 -2.75 -3.03
N GLY A 179 11.48 -3.29 -4.15
CA GLY A 179 10.60 -2.57 -5.09
C GLY A 179 9.24 -2.23 -4.47
N GLY A 180 8.54 -3.21 -3.92
CA GLY A 180 7.22 -3.01 -3.30
C GLY A 180 7.28 -2.08 -2.07
N GLU A 181 8.39 -2.06 -1.33
CA GLU A 181 8.59 -1.09 -0.25
C GLU A 181 8.76 0.36 -0.74
N ALA A 182 9.25 0.57 -1.96
CA ALA A 182 9.33 1.91 -2.55
C ALA A 182 7.93 2.41 -2.97
N GLU A 183 7.09 1.53 -3.51
CA GLU A 183 5.68 1.84 -3.79
C GLU A 183 4.90 2.17 -2.50
N LYS A 184 5.22 1.50 -1.39
CA LYS A 184 4.68 1.80 -0.06
C LYS A 184 5.14 3.15 0.52
N LYS A 185 6.15 3.79 -0.06
CA LYS A 185 6.62 5.12 0.39
C LYS A 185 5.98 6.28 -0.38
N GLY A 186 5.13 6.01 -1.36
CA GLY A 186 4.39 7.03 -2.09
C GLY A 186 5.14 7.64 -3.26
N GLN A 187 4.72 8.83 -3.70
CA GLN A 187 5.19 9.47 -4.93
C GLN A 187 5.54 10.94 -4.68
N ARG A 188 6.59 11.44 -5.32
CA ARG A 188 6.93 12.87 -5.26
C ARG A 188 6.32 13.60 -6.45
N VAL A 189 5.66 14.71 -6.20
CA VAL A 189 5.09 15.57 -7.25
C VAL A 189 5.77 16.92 -7.21
N ARG A 190 6.40 17.31 -8.31
CA ARG A 190 7.02 18.61 -8.49
C ARG A 190 6.08 19.52 -9.26
N ILE A 191 5.71 20.64 -8.65
CA ILE A 191 4.78 21.62 -9.21
C ILE A 191 5.56 22.91 -9.45
N ARG A 192 5.49 23.46 -10.67
CA ARG A 192 6.07 24.76 -11.01
C ARG A 192 4.97 25.80 -11.18
N LEU A 193 5.13 26.94 -10.53
CA LEU A 193 4.23 28.09 -10.59
C LEU A 193 4.80 29.20 -11.47
N SER A 194 3.94 30.08 -11.97
CA SER A 194 4.35 31.22 -12.81
C SER A 194 5.11 32.33 -12.08
N GLY A 195 5.08 32.36 -10.74
CA GLY A 195 5.74 33.37 -9.91
C GLY A 195 6.45 32.76 -8.69
N LYS A 196 7.19 33.61 -7.95
CA LYS A 196 7.75 33.25 -6.64
C LYS A 196 6.68 33.39 -5.57
N GLY A 197 6.71 32.48 -4.59
CA GLY A 197 5.69 32.43 -3.54
C GLY A 197 4.39 31.85 -4.07
N GLY A 198 3.50 31.37 -3.20
CA GLY A 198 2.19 30.89 -3.64
C GLY A 198 1.44 30.02 -2.67
N LYS A 199 0.14 29.86 -2.90
CA LYS A 199 -0.68 28.88 -2.20
C LYS A 199 -1.36 28.00 -3.23
N ILE A 200 -1.32 26.69 -3.01
CA ILE A 200 -2.03 25.71 -3.81
C ILE A 200 -2.95 24.95 -2.88
N ARG A 201 -4.20 24.81 -3.27
CA ARG A 201 -5.12 23.83 -2.69
C ARG A 201 -5.11 22.61 -3.57
N GLY A 202 -4.95 21.44 -2.97
CA GLY A 202 -5.01 20.19 -3.70
C GLY A 202 -5.94 19.20 -3.04
N SER A 203 -6.32 18.19 -3.82
CA SER A 203 -6.95 17.00 -3.30
C SER A 203 -6.47 15.76 -4.03
N TYR A 204 -6.48 14.62 -3.35
CA TYR A 204 -6.19 13.32 -3.94
C TYR A 204 -7.05 12.24 -3.29
N ILE A 205 -7.18 11.10 -3.97
CA ILE A 205 -7.98 9.97 -3.51
C ILE A 205 -7.04 8.90 -2.95
N ARG A 206 -7.35 8.39 -1.76
CA ARG A 206 -6.73 7.20 -1.16
C ARG A 206 -7.71 6.03 -1.17
N THR A 207 -7.32 4.91 -1.75
CA THR A 207 -8.17 3.70 -1.83
C THR A 207 -7.94 2.75 -0.67
N ASP A 208 -6.93 3.01 0.16
CA ASP A 208 -6.62 2.24 1.36
C ASP A 208 -7.26 2.81 2.63
N LEU A 209 -8.02 3.90 2.50
CA LEU A 209 -8.80 4.52 3.56
C LEU A 209 -10.27 4.45 3.17
N ALA A 210 -11.10 3.88 4.02
CA ALA A 210 -12.55 3.88 3.88
C ALA A 210 -13.16 3.83 5.28
N TRP A 211 -14.37 4.33 5.45
CA TRP A 211 -15.09 4.19 6.71
C TRP A 211 -16.09 3.03 6.64
N THR A 212 -16.41 2.44 7.78
CA THR A 212 -17.44 1.40 7.90
C THR A 212 -18.58 1.92 8.77
N PRO A 213 -19.85 1.80 8.32
CA PRO A 213 -21.00 2.19 9.11
C PRO A 213 -21.27 1.18 10.22
N ARG A 214 -21.56 1.69 11.42
CA ARG A 214 -22.02 0.91 12.55
C ARG A 214 -23.35 1.45 13.05
N TYR A 215 -24.34 0.58 13.17
CA TYR A 215 -25.70 0.92 13.55
C TYR A 215 -25.97 0.52 14.99
N ASP A 216 -26.68 1.36 15.74
CA ASP A 216 -27.29 1.00 17.02
C ASP A 216 -28.80 1.08 16.86
N PHE A 217 -29.47 -0.08 16.81
CA PHE A 217 -30.92 -0.19 16.82
C PHE A 217 -31.41 -0.26 18.26
N ARG A 218 -32.24 0.70 18.68
CA ARG A 218 -32.85 0.73 20.01
C ARG A 218 -34.36 0.65 19.90
N LEU A 219 -34.92 -0.44 20.40
CA LEU A 219 -36.37 -0.67 20.42
C LEU A 219 -36.91 -0.35 21.82
N SER A 220 -37.87 0.57 21.89
CA SER A 220 -38.55 0.93 23.14
C SER A 220 -39.92 0.24 23.30
N GLY A 221 -40.40 -0.44 22.26
CA GLY A 221 -41.72 -1.08 22.22
C GLY A 221 -42.86 -0.16 21.77
N ASN A 222 -42.54 1.03 21.23
CA ASN A 222 -43.51 2.01 20.73
C ASN A 222 -43.83 1.87 19.23
N GLY A 223 -43.43 0.76 18.60
CA GLY A 223 -43.58 0.53 17.16
C GLY A 223 -42.53 1.23 16.28
N ASN A 224 -41.50 1.85 16.87
CA ASN A 224 -40.38 2.43 16.14
C ASN A 224 -39.03 1.98 16.74
N ALA A 225 -37.99 1.99 15.90
CA ALA A 225 -36.60 1.82 16.29
C ALA A 225 -35.87 3.16 16.16
N ASP A 226 -35.22 3.59 17.24
CA ASP A 226 -34.23 4.65 17.18
C ASP A 226 -32.93 4.05 16.62
N VAL A 227 -32.53 4.51 15.44
CA VAL A 227 -31.34 4.01 14.73
C VAL A 227 -30.27 5.09 14.72
N ALA A 228 -29.22 4.89 15.50
CA ALA A 228 -28.04 5.76 15.46
C ALA A 228 -26.98 5.16 14.55
N VAL A 229 -26.42 5.97 13.65
CA VAL A 229 -25.32 5.58 12.75
C VAL A 229 -24.03 6.18 13.28
N ARG A 230 -23.01 5.36 13.48
CA ARG A 230 -21.66 5.74 13.88
C ARG A 230 -20.68 5.40 12.76
N ALA A 231 -19.60 6.15 12.69
CA ALA A 231 -18.54 5.92 11.73
C ALA A 231 -17.36 5.22 12.40
N THR A 232 -17.01 4.02 11.93
CA THR A 232 -15.73 3.39 12.24
C THR A 232 -14.71 3.86 11.22
N LEU A 233 -13.80 4.72 11.66
CA LEU A 233 -12.72 5.28 10.84
C LEU A 233 -11.45 4.43 10.95
N PRO A 234 -10.62 4.35 9.89
CA PRO A 234 -9.31 3.71 9.97
C PRO A 234 -8.38 4.51 10.89
N ASP A 235 -7.30 3.88 11.38
CA ASP A 235 -6.24 4.60 12.11
C ASP A 235 -5.54 5.57 11.17
N PHE A 236 -6.07 6.79 11.11
CA PHE A 236 -5.64 7.85 10.24
C PHE A 236 -5.36 9.08 11.09
N LYS A 237 -4.07 9.39 11.24
CA LYS A 237 -3.61 10.53 12.03
C LYS A 237 -3.57 11.76 11.14
N ASP A 238 -4.63 12.54 11.22
CA ASP A 238 -4.72 13.82 10.55
C ASP A 238 -5.34 14.88 11.45
N THR A 239 -4.95 16.14 11.25
CA THR A 239 -5.41 17.29 12.03
C THR A 239 -6.56 18.05 11.37
N GLY A 240 -6.98 17.62 10.18
CA GLY A 240 -8.07 18.24 9.41
C GLY A 240 -9.47 17.90 9.94
N SER A 241 -10.47 18.55 9.36
CA SER A 241 -11.88 18.19 9.60
C SER A 241 -12.23 16.87 8.93
N TRP A 242 -13.04 16.04 9.60
CA TRP A 242 -13.45 14.73 9.07
C TRP A 242 -14.92 14.73 8.70
N THR A 243 -15.21 14.16 7.54
CA THR A 243 -16.56 14.00 7.02
C THR A 243 -16.71 12.58 6.49
N VAL A 244 -17.90 11.99 6.63
CA VAL A 244 -18.23 10.67 6.06
C VAL A 244 -19.37 10.79 5.08
N VAL A 245 -19.33 9.97 4.03
CA VAL A 245 -20.36 9.87 3.00
C VAL A 245 -20.78 8.40 2.91
N PRO A 246 -22.05 8.04 3.14
CA PRO A 246 -22.55 6.66 3.13
C PRO A 246 -22.76 6.14 1.70
N ALA A 247 -21.76 6.34 0.84
CA ALA A 247 -21.77 5.88 -0.54
C ALA A 247 -20.35 5.63 -1.04
N THR A 248 -20.24 5.07 -2.25
CA THR A 248 -18.94 4.93 -2.91
C THR A 248 -18.52 6.26 -3.52
N ILE A 249 -17.22 6.45 -3.79
CA ILE A 249 -16.72 7.68 -4.43
C ILE A 249 -17.25 7.90 -5.84
N SER A 250 -17.77 6.84 -6.48
CA SER A 250 -18.38 6.93 -7.81
C SER A 250 -19.81 7.49 -7.75
N ASP A 251 -20.44 7.50 -6.58
CA ASP A 251 -21.80 7.98 -6.37
C ASP A 251 -21.79 9.48 -6.02
N SER A 252 -22.09 10.33 -7.01
CA SER A 252 -21.96 11.78 -6.89
C SER A 252 -23.06 12.49 -6.11
N ALA A 253 -24.12 11.79 -5.67
CA ALA A 253 -25.35 12.37 -5.15
C ALA A 253 -25.65 12.01 -3.69
N SER A 254 -24.62 12.02 -2.84
CA SER A 254 -24.73 11.51 -1.47
C SER A 254 -24.56 12.61 -0.43
N THR A 255 -25.42 12.59 0.59
CA THR A 255 -25.32 13.49 1.74
C THR A 255 -24.07 13.18 2.57
N SER A 256 -23.37 14.21 3.00
CA SER A 256 -22.17 14.09 3.83
C SER A 256 -22.46 14.43 5.30
N PHE A 257 -21.85 13.72 6.23
CA PHE A 257 -22.01 13.92 7.67
C PHE A 257 -20.68 14.28 8.34
N PRO A 258 -20.60 15.37 9.12
CA PRO A 258 -19.38 15.72 9.83
C PRO A 258 -19.12 14.73 10.98
N VAL A 259 -17.86 14.33 11.15
CA VAL A 259 -17.43 13.49 12.28
C VAL A 259 -16.84 14.39 13.35
N ILE A 260 -17.61 14.62 14.42
CA ILE A 260 -17.18 15.41 15.58
C ILE A 260 -16.28 14.58 16.49
N SER A 261 -16.63 13.31 16.68
CA SER A 261 -15.90 12.35 17.51
C SER A 261 -16.22 10.92 17.04
N PRO A 262 -15.27 9.97 17.08
CA PRO A 262 -15.51 8.57 16.70
C PRO A 262 -16.66 7.92 17.50
N ASP A 263 -16.84 8.32 18.76
CA ASP A 263 -17.83 7.75 19.67
C ASP A 263 -19.17 8.48 19.64
N ARG A 264 -19.40 9.38 18.68
CA ARG A 264 -20.71 10.04 18.51
C ARG A 264 -21.39 9.57 17.22
N PRO A 265 -22.73 9.43 17.24
CA PRO A 265 -23.46 9.20 16.01
C PRO A 265 -23.24 10.34 15.01
N VAL A 266 -23.02 9.97 13.74
CA VAL A 266 -22.94 10.89 12.61
C VAL A 266 -24.33 11.17 12.02
N ALA A 267 -25.29 10.28 12.25
CA ALA A 267 -26.69 10.43 11.86
C ALA A 267 -27.61 9.65 12.81
N ALA A 268 -28.87 10.05 12.88
CA ALA A 268 -29.90 9.37 13.65
C ALA A 268 -31.21 9.34 12.86
N TYR A 269 -31.92 8.22 12.93
CA TYR A 269 -33.15 7.95 12.19
C TYR A 269 -34.17 7.29 13.10
N LEU A 270 -35.45 7.49 12.78
CA LEU A 270 -36.56 6.79 13.41
C LEU A 270 -37.21 5.91 12.35
N LEU A 271 -37.10 4.59 12.50
CA LEU A 271 -37.65 3.64 11.53
C LEU A 271 -38.87 2.92 12.12
N PRO A 272 -39.96 2.76 11.35
CA PRO A 272 -41.10 1.95 11.79
C PRO A 272 -40.69 0.50 11.95
N VAL A 273 -41.21 -0.15 13.00
CA VAL A 273 -40.96 -1.54 13.34
C VAL A 273 -42.24 -2.35 13.23
N GLU A 274 -42.15 -3.48 12.53
CA GLU A 274 -43.20 -4.49 12.43
C GLU A 274 -42.70 -5.84 12.93
N LYS A 275 -43.64 -6.72 13.33
CA LYS A 275 -43.35 -8.11 13.71
C LYS A 275 -42.24 -8.25 14.76
N GLU A 276 -42.21 -7.38 15.77
CA GLU A 276 -41.28 -7.51 16.89
C GLU A 276 -41.60 -8.80 17.67
N ALA A 277 -40.61 -9.67 17.80
CA ALA A 277 -40.65 -10.89 18.59
C ALA A 277 -39.41 -10.92 19.50
N TYR A 278 -39.64 -11.08 20.80
CA TYR A 278 -38.59 -11.20 21.80
C TYR A 278 -38.76 -12.48 22.60
N LEU A 279 -37.71 -13.30 22.61
CA LEU A 279 -37.63 -14.51 23.42
C LEU A 279 -36.60 -14.28 24.53
N PRO A 280 -37.04 -14.06 25.78
CA PRO A 280 -36.13 -13.96 26.91
C PRO A 280 -35.52 -15.32 27.24
N GLY A 281 -34.29 -15.34 27.74
CA GLY A 281 -33.62 -16.56 28.17
C GLY A 281 -32.13 -16.34 28.40
N ALA A 282 -31.40 -17.42 28.71
CA ALA A 282 -29.94 -17.38 28.86
C ALA A 282 -29.21 -16.88 27.60
N ARG A 283 -29.87 -17.03 26.44
CA ARG A 283 -29.54 -16.33 25.19
C ARG A 283 -30.80 -15.63 24.72
N SER A 284 -30.90 -14.34 25.02
CA SER A 284 -32.02 -13.53 24.54
C SER A 284 -31.98 -13.48 23.02
N HIS A 285 -33.15 -13.60 22.40
CA HIS A 285 -33.30 -13.51 20.94
C HIS A 285 -34.30 -12.41 20.61
N LEU A 286 -33.90 -11.50 19.73
CA LEU A 286 -34.74 -10.42 19.23
C LEU A 286 -34.85 -10.50 17.72
N SER A 287 -36.07 -10.51 17.20
CA SER A 287 -36.37 -10.43 15.77
C SER A 287 -37.38 -9.32 15.52
N PHE A 288 -37.17 -8.51 14.49
CA PHE A 288 -38.07 -7.42 14.12
C PHE A 288 -37.86 -7.04 12.66
N THR A 289 -38.86 -6.45 12.03
CA THR A 289 -38.77 -5.94 10.65
C THR A 289 -38.75 -4.42 10.68
N VAL A 290 -37.76 -3.81 10.02
CA VAL A 290 -37.70 -2.35 9.83
C VAL A 290 -37.92 -2.02 8.37
N THR A 291 -38.53 -0.86 8.12
CA THR A 291 -38.70 -0.31 6.77
C THR A 291 -37.96 1.01 6.65
N ASN A 292 -37.15 1.17 5.62
CA ASN A 292 -36.50 2.46 5.34
C ASN A 292 -37.51 3.40 4.69
N THR A 293 -38.08 4.31 5.47
CA THR A 293 -39.02 5.34 4.98
C THR A 293 -38.32 6.60 4.48
N GLY A 294 -36.98 6.65 4.55
CA GLY A 294 -36.17 7.77 4.09
C GLY A 294 -35.92 7.78 2.59
N GLN A 295 -35.25 8.82 2.12
CA GLN A 295 -34.83 8.97 0.71
C GLN A 295 -33.44 8.39 0.43
N THR A 296 -32.66 8.12 1.48
CA THR A 296 -31.29 7.62 1.38
C THR A 296 -31.22 6.15 1.79
N GLY A 297 -30.49 5.34 1.03
CA GLY A 297 -30.21 3.97 1.42
C GLY A 297 -29.28 3.91 2.64
N PHE A 298 -29.46 2.87 3.46
CA PHE A 298 -28.51 2.51 4.50
C PHE A 298 -27.49 1.53 3.92
N PRO A 299 -26.19 1.87 3.90
CA PRO A 299 -25.17 0.93 3.44
C PRO A 299 -25.03 -0.31 4.35
N PRO A 300 -24.45 -1.39 3.84
CA PRO A 300 -24.11 -2.55 4.66
C PRO A 300 -23.10 -2.19 5.76
N GLY A 301 -23.21 -2.84 6.93
CA GLY A 301 -22.35 -2.57 8.08
C GLY A 301 -22.55 -3.53 9.23
N GLU A 302 -22.05 -3.16 10.41
CA GLU A 302 -22.33 -3.88 11.66
C GLU A 302 -23.47 -3.21 12.41
N ALA A 303 -24.31 -3.99 13.08
CA ALA A 303 -25.40 -3.47 13.88
C ALA A 303 -25.39 -4.05 15.29
N THR A 304 -25.67 -3.19 16.27
CA THR A 304 -25.91 -3.54 17.67
C THR A 304 -27.40 -3.36 17.97
N CYS A 305 -28.02 -4.34 18.61
CA CYS A 305 -29.43 -4.28 18.97
C CYS A 305 -29.62 -4.13 20.48
N TYR A 306 -30.51 -3.21 20.86
CA TYR A 306 -30.95 -2.98 22.22
C TYR A 306 -32.47 -3.03 22.29
N ARG A 307 -33.00 -3.58 23.39
CA ARG A 307 -34.43 -3.58 23.68
C ARG A 307 -34.66 -3.05 25.09
N GLN A 308 -35.48 -2.01 25.22
CA GLN A 308 -35.78 -1.37 26.50
C GLN A 308 -34.52 -1.01 27.32
N GLY A 309 -33.44 -0.63 26.63
CA GLY A 309 -32.14 -0.31 27.24
C GLY A 309 -31.22 -1.51 27.47
N GLU A 310 -31.71 -2.75 27.37
CA GLU A 310 -30.91 -3.97 27.49
C GLU A 310 -30.19 -4.27 26.17
N TYR A 311 -28.91 -4.62 26.24
CA TYR A 311 -28.14 -5.11 25.08
C TYR A 311 -28.57 -6.54 24.74
N VAL A 312 -28.92 -6.79 23.48
CA VAL A 312 -29.33 -8.13 23.02
C VAL A 312 -28.21 -8.82 22.25
N GLY A 313 -27.52 -8.10 21.36
CA GLY A 313 -26.47 -8.70 20.53
C GLY A 313 -26.02 -7.84 19.38
N THR A 314 -25.08 -8.37 18.61
CA THR A 314 -24.59 -7.79 17.35
C THR A 314 -24.97 -8.67 16.16
N LEU A 315 -25.03 -8.07 14.97
CA LEU A 315 -25.25 -8.75 13.70
C LEU A 315 -24.58 -7.99 12.54
N SER A 316 -24.39 -8.67 11.41
CA SER A 316 -24.04 -8.01 10.15
C SER A 316 -25.32 -7.52 9.48
N PHE A 317 -25.42 -6.21 9.29
CA PHE A 317 -26.55 -5.55 8.65
C PHE A 317 -26.29 -5.44 7.15
N PRO A 318 -27.14 -6.04 6.29
CA PRO A 318 -26.91 -6.07 4.84
C PRO A 318 -27.12 -4.73 4.15
N GLY A 319 -27.56 -3.70 4.87
CA GLY A 319 -28.04 -2.45 4.29
C GLY A 319 -29.56 -2.50 4.05
N LEU A 320 -30.11 -1.35 3.65
CA LEU A 320 -31.55 -1.20 3.40
C LEU A 320 -31.81 -0.03 2.45
N LEU A 321 -32.29 -0.29 1.24
CA LEU A 321 -32.58 0.74 0.25
C LEU A 321 -33.85 1.53 0.61
N PRO A 322 -34.06 2.73 0.05
CA PRO A 322 -35.30 3.49 0.25
C PRO A 322 -36.55 2.67 -0.11
N GLY A 323 -37.52 2.63 0.81
CA GLY A 323 -38.76 1.87 0.67
C GLY A 323 -38.64 0.37 0.92
N GLU A 324 -37.44 -0.15 1.17
CA GLU A 324 -37.21 -1.57 1.44
C GLU A 324 -37.48 -1.91 2.91
N SER A 325 -37.96 -3.13 3.16
CA SER A 325 -38.12 -3.71 4.49
C SER A 325 -37.17 -4.89 4.67
N SER A 326 -36.57 -4.99 5.86
CA SER A 326 -35.67 -6.10 6.19
C SER A 326 -35.91 -6.61 7.60
N THR A 327 -35.87 -7.93 7.75
CA THR A 327 -35.98 -8.60 9.06
C THR A 327 -34.60 -8.69 9.70
N ILE A 328 -34.46 -8.02 10.83
CA ILE A 328 -33.26 -8.02 11.67
C ILE A 328 -33.44 -9.08 12.76
N SER A 329 -32.39 -9.86 13.04
CA SER A 329 -32.40 -10.86 14.11
C SER A 329 -31.06 -10.87 14.85
N ALA A 330 -31.12 -10.66 16.17
CA ALA A 330 -29.96 -10.54 17.06
C ALA A 330 -30.08 -11.51 18.25
N GLY A 331 -28.94 -11.90 18.82
CA GLY A 331 -28.87 -12.77 20.00
C GLY A 331 -29.05 -14.26 19.67
N ARG A 332 -27.95 -14.96 19.39
CA ARG A 332 -27.87 -16.41 19.12
C ARG A 332 -26.84 -17.07 20.03
#